data_AF-A0A438JLA4-F1
#
_entry.id   AF-A0A438JLA4-F1
#
_cell.length_a   1.000
_cell.length_b   1.000
_cell.length_c   1.000
_cell.angle_alpha   90.00
_cell.angle_beta   90.00
_cell.angle_gamma   90.00
#
_symmetry.space_group_name_H-M   'P 1'
#
loop_
_entity.id
_entity.type
_entity.pdbx_description
1 polymer ?
#
loop_
_entity_poly.entity_id
_entity_poly.type
_entity_poly.pdbx_seq_one_letter_code
_entity_poly.pdbx_strand_id
1 'polypeptide(L)' 'MGLKEEKLSHLHFYLHDIISGPEPTAVRVVEAAMINKSATVFNTVFMMDDLLTEEPEPNSKMVGKA' A
#
# COMPACT_ATOMS: atom_id res chain seq x y z
N MET A 1 23.03 -20.13 30.80
CA MET A 1 22.90 -19.58 29.43
C MET A 1 21.56 -18.88 29.39
N GLY A 2 21.51 -17.55 29.32
CA GLY A 2 20.26 -16.79 29.36
C GLY A 2 19.71 -16.58 27.95
N LEU A 3 18.56 -17.16 27.64
CA LEU A 3 17.83 -16.86 26.41
C LEU A 3 17.19 -15.47 26.57
N LYS A 4 17.35 -14.62 25.56
CA LYS A 4 16.77 -13.27 25.53
C LYS A 4 15.26 -13.41 25.29
N GLU A 5 14.44 -12.75 26.10
CA GLU A 5 12.98 -12.75 25.90
C GLU A 5 12.62 -12.11 24.56
N GLU A 6 11.66 -12.74 23.87
CA GLU A 6 11.10 -12.24 22.63
C GLU A 6 10.22 -11.01 22.91
N LYS A 7 10.27 -10.01 22.01
CA LYS A 7 9.43 -8.82 22.10
C LYS A 7 8.24 -8.95 21.16
N LEU A 8 7.05 -8.68 21.68
CA LEU A 8 5.82 -8.60 20.91
C LEU A 8 5.41 -7.13 20.73
N SER A 9 4.88 -6.78 19.56
CA SER A 9 4.32 -5.45 19.28
C SER A 9 3.07 -5.60 18.42
N HIS A 10 2.08 -4.77 18.69
CA HIS A 10 0.86 -4.66 17.89
C HIS A 10 0.85 -3.29 17.22
N LEU A 11 0.76 -3.29 15.89
CA LEU A 11 0.74 -2.08 15.07
C LEU A 11 -0.66 -1.91 14.49
N HIS A 12 -1.18 -0.70 14.54
CA HIS A 12 -2.44 -0.31 13.92
C HIS A 12 -2.20 0.98 13.13
N PHE A 13 -2.50 0.95 11.84
CA PHE A 13 -2.31 2.05 10.91
C PHE A 13 -3.24 1.84 9.71
N TYR A 14 -3.42 2.90 8.92
CA TYR A 14 -4.25 2.90 7.72
C TYR A 14 -3.36 3.01 6.49
N LEU A 15 -3.57 2.14 5.50
CA LEU A 15 -2.87 2.13 4.21
C LEU A 15 -3.73 2.81 3.14
N HIS A 16 -3.14 3.72 2.40
CA HIS A 16 -3.82 4.51 1.36
C HIS A 16 -3.33 4.11 -0.04
N ASP A 17 -3.98 3.13 -0.66
CA ASP A 17 -3.70 2.70 -2.04
C ASP A 17 -4.43 3.62 -3.05
N ILE A 18 -3.70 4.63 -3.55
CA ILE A 18 -4.24 5.66 -4.45
C ILE A 18 -3.82 5.36 -5.89
N ILE A 19 -4.66 4.64 -6.62
CA ILE A 19 -4.40 4.22 -8.01
C ILE A 19 -4.82 5.25 -9.08
N SER A 20 -5.45 6.36 -8.69
CA SER A 20 -5.99 7.37 -9.61
C SER A 20 -6.11 8.75 -8.96
N GLY A 21 -6.27 9.79 -9.78
CA GLY A 21 -6.31 11.18 -9.32
C GLY A 21 -5.04 11.95 -9.69
N PRO A 22 -4.89 13.18 -9.20
CA PRO A 22 -3.76 14.05 -9.55
C PRO A 22 -2.42 13.58 -8.96
N GLU A 23 -2.45 12.89 -7.81
CA GLU A 23 -1.27 12.42 -7.09
C GLU A 23 -1.43 10.93 -6.71
N PRO A 24 -1.34 10.00 -7.69
CA PRO A 24 -1.40 8.57 -7.40
C PRO A 24 -0.15 8.10 -6.66
N THR A 25 -0.33 7.21 -5.68
CA THR A 25 0.76 6.54 -4.94
C THR A 25 1.03 5.13 -5.44
N ALA A 26 0.12 4.57 -6.24
CA ALA A 26 0.28 3.28 -6.91
C ALA A 26 0.16 3.44 -8.43
N VAL A 27 1.18 2.95 -9.14
CA VAL A 27 1.27 3.05 -10.60
C VAL A 27 1.35 1.68 -11.24
N ARG A 28 0.59 1.50 -12.33
CA ARG A 28 0.61 0.27 -13.13
C ARG A 28 1.93 0.17 -13.90
N VAL A 29 2.67 -0.92 -13.71
CA VAL A 29 3.97 -1.15 -14.36
C VAL A 29 3.95 -2.28 -15.38
N VAL A 30 3.00 -3.21 -15.28
CA VAL A 30 2.81 -4.29 -16.27
C VAL A 30 1.32 -4.53 -16.54
N GLU A 31 0.97 -4.68 -17.80
CA GLU A 31 -0.36 -5.07 -18.29
C GLU A 31 -0.21 -6.02 -19.48
N ALA A 32 -1.00 -7.11 -19.52
CA ALA A 32 -0.99 -8.00 -20.69
C ALA A 32 -1.81 -7.38 -21.84
N ALA A 33 -1.31 -7.51 -23.08
CA ALA A 33 -1.81 -6.77 -24.24
C ALA A 33 -3.31 -6.96 -24.59
N MET A 34 -3.98 -7.99 -24.04
CA MET A 34 -5.42 -8.23 -24.25
C MET A 34 -6.32 -7.67 -23.14
N ILE A 35 -5.76 -6.98 -22.13
CA ILE A 35 -6.41 -6.70 -20.84
C ILE A 35 -7.00 -5.28 -20.72
N ASN A 36 -6.78 -4.39 -21.70
CA ASN A 36 -7.34 -3.03 -21.72
C ASN A 36 -8.90 -2.96 -21.60
N LYS A 37 -9.59 -4.10 -21.61
CA LYS A 37 -11.06 -4.24 -21.44
C LYS A 37 -11.48 -5.07 -20.23
N SER A 38 -10.53 -5.53 -19.41
CA SER A 38 -10.84 -6.37 -18.24
C SER A 38 -11.41 -5.52 -17.11
N ALA A 39 -12.61 -5.87 -16.66
CA ALA A 39 -13.26 -5.21 -15.52
C ALA A 39 -12.57 -5.52 -14.17
N THR A 40 -11.70 -6.52 -14.11
CA THR A 40 -11.17 -7.07 -12.86
C THR A 40 -9.70 -6.72 -12.60
N VAL A 41 -9.05 -5.96 -13.49
CA VAL A 41 -7.59 -5.67 -13.42
C VAL A 41 -6.71 -6.91 -13.19
N PHE A 42 -7.23 -8.09 -13.56
CA PHE A 42 -6.55 -9.37 -13.38
C PHE A 42 -5.20 -9.39 -14.10
N ASN A 43 -4.18 -9.96 -13.46
CA ASN A 43 -2.81 -10.07 -13.99
C ASN A 43 -2.13 -8.71 -14.28
N THR A 44 -2.50 -7.68 -13.52
CA THR A 44 -1.84 -6.37 -13.53
C THR A 44 -0.81 -6.29 -12.40
N VAL A 45 0.35 -5.68 -12.67
CA VAL A 45 1.35 -5.39 -11.63
C VAL A 45 1.38 -3.90 -11.36
N PHE A 46 1.32 -3.54 -10.09
CA PHE A 46 1.49 -2.17 -9.60
C PHE A 46 2.79 -2.04 -8.81
N MET A 47 3.42 -0.88 -8.91
CA MET A 47 4.45 -0.42 -7.98
C MET A 47 3.79 0.64 -7.09
N MET A 48 4.01 0.56 -5.78
CA MET A 48 3.39 1.44 -4.79
C MET A 48 4.44 2.16 -3.94
N ASP A 49 4.09 3.36 -3.49
CA ASP A 49 4.76 4.18 -2.48
C ASP A 49 3.68 4.78 -1.56
N ASP A 50 2.87 3.90 -0.97
CA ASP A 50 1.61 4.24 -0.30
C ASP A 50 1.84 4.82 1.10
N LEU A 51 0.98 5.77 1.48
CA LEU A 51 1.02 6.38 2.81
C LEU A 51 0.50 5.42 3.88
N LEU A 52 1.18 5.38 5.03
CA LEU A 52 0.67 4.78 6.27
C LEU A 52 0.39 5.87 7.30
N THR A 53 -0.82 5.94 7.83
CA THR A 53 -1.25 6.99 8.77
C THR A 53 -1.84 6.43 10.08
N GLU A 54 -1.86 7.25 11.13
CA GLU A 54 -2.44 6.88 12.45
C GLU A 54 -3.98 6.80 12.42
N GLU A 55 -4.63 7.58 11.56
CA GLU A 55 -6.09 7.66 11.40
C GLU A 55 -6.51 7.42 9.93
N PRO A 56 -7.78 7.10 9.64
CA PRO A 56 -8.26 6.87 8.27
C PRO A 56 -8.12 8.07 7.33
N GLU A 57 -7.99 9.29 7.86
CA GLU A 57 -7.89 10.52 7.10
C GLU A 57 -6.49 10.66 6.45
N PRO A 58 -6.37 10.92 5.13
CA PRO A 58 -5.08 11.01 4.45
C PRO A 58 -4.14 12.14 4.93
N ASN A 59 -4.70 13.17 5.56
CA ASN A 59 -3.95 14.29 6.12
C ASN A 59 -3.61 14.11 7.61
N SER A 60 -3.97 12.97 8.21
CA SER A 60 -3.54 12.62 9.56
C SER A 60 -2.04 12.29 9.58
N LYS A 61 -1.49 12.05 10.77
CA LYS A 61 -0.05 11.89 10.93
C LYS A 61 0.49 10.66 10.19
N MET A 62 1.47 10.90 9.32
CA MET A 62 2.21 9.85 8.61
C MET A 62 3.13 9.10 9.57
N VAL A 63 3.07 7.77 9.54
CA VAL A 63 3.89 6.87 10.37
C VAL A 63 4.80 5.95 9.56
N GLY A 64 4.60 5.88 8.24
CA GLY A 64 5.45 5.10 7.36
C GLY A 64 4.98 5.12 5.91
N LYS A 65 5.60 4.25 5.11
CA LYS A 65 5.23 3.94 3.74
C LYS A 65 5.31 2.44 3.47
N ALA A 66 4.56 1.96 2.48
CA ALA A 66 4.54 0.58 2.02
C ALA A 66 4.96 0.46 0.55
#